data_AF-A0A6P0PJ22-F1
#
_entry.id   AF-A0A6P0PJ22-F1
#
_cell.length_a   1.000
_cell.length_b   1.000
_cell.length_c   1.000
_cell.angle_alpha   90.00
_cell.angle_beta   90.00
_cell.angle_gamma   90.00
#
_symmetry.space_group_name_H-M   'P 1'
#
loop_
_entity.id
_entity.type
_entity.pdbx_description
1 polymer ?
#
loop_
_entity_poly.entity_id
_entity_poly.type
_entity_poly.pdbx_seq_one_letter_code
_entity_poly.pdbx_strand_id
1 'polypeptide(L)' 'MSKLVRNKKGQIMTVLGEGEKPKADKPLSVRVPQDIDQYVRSLPNRSQWLEEAITEKARKEMHEYSRE' A
#
# COMPACT_ATOMS: atom_id res chain seq x y z
N MET A 1 13.18 -10.97 -4.62
CA MET A 1 13.61 -12.34 -4.30
C MET A 1 13.18 -12.66 -2.87
N SER A 2 12.18 -13.52 -2.69
CA SER A 2 11.62 -13.86 -1.37
C SER A 2 12.48 -14.95 -0.71
N LYS A 3 12.74 -14.83 0.60
CA LYS A 3 13.50 -15.86 1.36
C LYS A 3 12.52 -16.74 2.12
N LEU A 4 12.65 -18.05 2.04
CA LEU A 4 11.90 -19.00 2.87
C LEU A 4 12.65 -19.18 4.20
N VAL A 5 12.03 -18.84 5.32
CA VAL A 5 12.60 -18.98 6.66
C VAL A 5 11.68 -19.80 7.55
N ARG A 6 12.24 -20.67 8.39
CA ARG A 6 11.48 -21.50 9.33
C ARG A 6 11.31 -20.77 10.66
N ASN A 7 10.09 -20.70 11.17
CA ASN A 7 9.83 -20.16 12.51
C ASN A 7 10.09 -21.19 13.62
N LYS A 8 10.04 -20.76 14.89
CA LYS A 8 10.26 -21.60 16.08
C LYS A 8 9.25 -22.76 16.23
N LYS A 9 8.15 -22.76 15.46
CA LYS A 9 7.14 -23.82 15.42
C LYS A 9 7.34 -24.76 14.22
N GLY A 10 8.47 -24.66 13.50
CA GLY A 10 8.80 -25.51 12.36
C GLY A 10 8.07 -25.17 11.06
N GLN A 11 7.26 -24.10 11.04
CA GLN A 11 6.51 -23.67 9.87
C GLN A 11 7.41 -22.89 8.91
N ILE A 12 7.28 -23.17 7.62
CA ILE A 12 7.96 -22.44 6.55
C ILE A 12 7.19 -21.13 6.33
N MET A 13 7.83 -20.00 6.61
CA MET A 13 7.32 -18.66 6.35
C MET A 13 8.10 -18.04 5.20
N THR A 14 7.40 -17.46 4.23
CA THR A 14 8.03 -16.60 3.23
C THR A 14 8.30 -15.24 3.87
N VAL A 15 9.57 -14.90 4.04
CA VAL A 15 10.00 -13.55 4.40
C VAL A 15 10.07 -12.77 3.10
N LEU A 16 9.07 -11.93 2.87
CA LEU A 16 9.12 -10.88 1.86
C LEU A 16 10.31 -9.98 2.23
N GLY A 17 11.16 -9.67 1.26
CA GLY A 17 12.32 -8.79 1.49
C GLY A 17 11.88 -7.46 2.09
N GLU A 18 12.76 -6.82 2.86
CA GLU A 18 12.52 -5.49 3.42
C GLU A 18 12.08 -4.52 2.29
N GLY A 19 10.77 -4.27 2.20
CA GLY A 19 10.20 -3.51 1.10
C GLY A 19 8.71 -3.71 0.88
N GLU A 20 8.16 -4.91 1.15
CA GLU A 20 6.73 -5.17 0.98
C GLU A 20 6.03 -5.27 2.33
N LYS A 21 5.43 -4.16 2.76
CA LYS A 21 4.45 -4.19 3.85
C LYS A 21 3.24 -5.04 3.40
N PRO A 22 2.63 -5.82 4.31
CA PRO A 22 1.41 -6.53 3.97
C PRO A 22 0.34 -5.52 3.50
N LYS A 23 -0.14 -5.71 2.28
CA LYS A 23 -1.24 -4.91 1.71
C LYS A 23 -2.58 -5.46 2.21
N ALA A 24 -3.60 -4.61 2.24
CA ALA A 24 -4.95 -5.02 2.64
C ALA A 24 -5.52 -6.07 1.66
N ASP A 25 -6.28 -7.03 2.17
CA ASP A 25 -6.89 -8.10 1.37
C ASP A 25 -7.91 -7.59 0.35
N LYS A 26 -8.51 -6.41 0.60
CA LYS A 26 -9.49 -5.78 -0.27
C LYS A 26 -8.99 -4.41 -0.74
N PRO A 27 -9.15 -4.06 -2.04
CA PRO A 27 -8.76 -2.75 -2.54
C PRO A 27 -9.71 -1.66 -2.04
N LEU A 28 -9.18 -0.45 -1.88
CA LEU A 28 -9.99 0.75 -1.74
C LEU A 28 -10.60 1.10 -3.10
N SER A 29 -11.91 1.35 -3.16
CA SER A 29 -12.62 1.70 -4.39
C SER A 29 -13.49 2.93 -4.15
N VAL A 30 -13.30 3.98 -4.94
CA VAL A 30 -14.03 5.25 -4.85
C VAL A 30 -14.27 5.84 -6.24
N ARG A 31 -15.25 6.73 -6.37
CA ARG A 31 -15.44 7.56 -7.57
C ARG A 31 -14.69 8.86 -7.39
N VAL A 32 -14.03 9.33 -8.46
CA VAL A 32 -13.28 10.59 -8.51
C VAL A 32 -13.75 11.42 -9.72
N PRO A 33 -13.44 12.72 -9.79
CA PRO A 33 -13.67 13.53 -10.98
C PRO A 33 -13.08 12.91 -12.25
N GLN A 34 -13.74 13.12 -13.39
CA GLN A 34 -13.44 12.44 -14.66
C GLN A 34 -12.02 12.72 -15.18
N ASP A 35 -11.57 13.96 -15.04
CA ASP A 35 -10.21 14.40 -15.39
C ASP A 35 -9.14 13.67 -14.55
N ILE A 36 -9.39 13.47 -13.25
CA ILE A 36 -8.50 12.73 -12.36
C ILE A 36 -8.48 11.24 -12.71
N ASP A 37 -9.64 10.62 -12.98
CA ASP A 37 -9.70 9.21 -13.42
C ASP A 37 -8.90 9.00 -14.71
N GLN A 38 -9.05 9.88 -15.70
CA GLN A 38 -8.30 9.84 -16.95
C GLN A 38 -6.79 9.96 -16.72
N TYR A 39 -6.37 10.95 -15.92
CA TYR A 39 -4.97 11.14 -15.58
C TYR A 39 -4.36 9.90 -14.91
N VAL A 40 -4.98 9.41 -13.83
CA VAL A 40 -4.45 8.25 -13.07
C VAL A 40 -4.40 6.99 -13.93
N ARG A 41 -5.39 6.76 -14.81
CA ARG A 41 -5.40 5.62 -15.72
C ARG A 41 -4.30 5.69 -16.79
N SER A 42 -3.83 6.87 -17.15
CA SER A 42 -2.75 7.06 -18.11
C SER A 42 -1.37 6.71 -17.54
N LEU A 43 -1.23 6.59 -16.21
CA LEU A 43 0.04 6.28 -15.56
C LEU A 43 0.42 4.79 -15.74
N PRO A 44 1.67 4.47 -16.15
CA PRO A 44 2.12 3.09 -16.31
C PRO A 44 2.18 2.32 -14.98
N ASN A 45 2.38 3.01 -13.86
CA ASN A 45 2.49 2.47 -12.50
C ASN A 45 1.36 2.94 -11.58
N ARG A 46 0.13 3.11 -12.12
CA ARG A 46 -1.03 3.68 -11.41
C ARG A 46 -1.27 3.12 -10.00
N SER A 47 -1.06 1.82 -9.78
CA SER A 47 -1.30 1.17 -8.49
C SER A 47 -0.32 1.65 -7.42
N GLN A 48 0.96 1.81 -7.78
CA GLN A 48 1.98 2.35 -6.88
C GLN A 48 1.72 3.83 -6.61
N TRP A 49 1.39 4.59 -7.65
CA TRP A 49 1.07 6.01 -7.52
C TRP A 49 -0.12 6.25 -6.56
N LEU A 50 -1.19 5.46 -6.70
CA LEU A 50 -2.35 5.53 -5.80
C LEU A 50 -2.00 5.14 -4.37
N GLU A 51 -1.21 4.08 -4.19
CA GLU A 51 -0.75 3.63 -2.87
C GLU A 51 0.03 4.72 -2.15
N GLU A 52 0.98 5.36 -2.83
CA GLU A 52 1.80 6.44 -2.29
C GLU A 52 0.95 7.67 -1.95
N ALA A 53 0.11 8.13 -2.88
CA ALA A 53 -0.74 9.31 -2.71
C ALA A 53 -1.71 9.16 -1.51
N ILE A 54 -2.36 7.99 -1.40
CA ILE A 54 -3.28 7.71 -0.29
C ILE A 54 -2.50 7.59 1.04
N THR A 55 -1.38 6.87 1.03
CA THR A 55 -0.57 6.65 2.25
C THR A 55 0.01 7.95 2.79
N GLU A 56 0.53 8.81 1.92
CA GLU A 56 1.08 10.12 2.30
C GLU A 56 0.01 10.97 2.99
N LYS A 57 -1.15 11.13 2.35
CA LYS A 57 -2.26 11.91 2.88
C LYS A 57 -2.76 11.36 4.21
N ALA A 58 -3.00 10.04 4.28
CA ALA A 58 -3.50 9.39 5.49
C ALA A 58 -2.52 9.50 6.66
N ARG A 59 -1.22 9.29 6.43
CA ARG A 59 -0.21 9.42 7.50
C ARG A 59 -0.16 10.84 8.04
N LYS A 60 -0.18 11.85 7.15
CA LYS A 60 -0.18 13.25 7.57
C LYS A 60 -1.36 13.55 8.51
N GLU A 61 -2.56 13.13 8.12
CA GLU A 61 -3.77 13.34 8.93
C GLU A 61 -3.74 12.54 10.24
N MET A 62 -3.24 11.30 10.25
CA MET A 62 -3.09 10.49 11.46
C MET A 62 -2.11 11.12 12.46
N HIS A 63 -1.02 11.71 11.97
CA HIS A 63 -0.05 12.42 12.81
C HIS A 63 -0.63 13.73 13.37
N GLU A 64 -1.45 14.44 12.59
CA GLU A 64 -2.14 15.66 13.05
C GLU A 64 -3.21 15.32 14.10
N TYR A 65 -4.03 14.28 13.88
CA TYR A 65 -5.08 13.85 14.81
C TYR A 65 -4.55 13.28 16.13
N SER A 66 -3.36 12.67 16.14
CA SER A 66 -2.76 12.14 17.38
C SER A 66 -2.16 13.21 18.30
N ARG A 67 -2.19 14.49 17.89
CA ARG A 67 -1.64 15.62 18.67
C ARG A 67 -2.71 16.49 19.34
N GLU A 68 -3.99 16.10 19.23
CA GLU A 68 -5.13 16.67 19.95
C GLU A 68 -5.60 15.70 21.05
#